data_AF-A0A7J9K0F0-F1
#
_entry.id   AF-A0A7J9K0F0-F1
#
_cell.length_a   1.000
_cell.length_b   1.000
_cell.length_c   1.000
_cell.angle_alpha   90.00
_cell.angle_beta   90.00
_cell.angle_gamma   90.00
#
_symmetry.space_group_name_H-M   'P 1'
#
loop_
_entity.id
_entity.type
_entity.pdbx_description
1 polymer ?
#
loop_
_entity_poly.entity_id
_entity_poly.type
_entity_poly.pdbx_seq_one_letter_code
_entity_poly.pdbx_strand_id
1 'polypeptide(L)' 'MIVEMLKWGFQEGKTLFGFGYDFRQSNRLQETMDRLAAKLESVYEASGGKKINVISHSMGGLLVKCFMGLHSD' A
#
# COMPACT_ATOMS: atom_id res chain seq x y z
N MET A 1 -4.67 -11.56 -10.62
CA MET A 1 -4.34 -11.44 -9.17
C MET A 1 -5.59 -11.15 -8.35
N ILE A 2 -6.24 -9.99 -8.50
CA ILE A 2 -7.40 -9.58 -7.68
C ILE A 2 -8.53 -10.63 -7.69
N VAL A 3 -8.95 -11.12 -8.85
CA VAL A 3 -9.99 -12.15 -8.99
C VAL A 3 -9.67 -13.42 -8.19
N GLU A 4 -8.41 -13.85 -8.15
CA GLU A 4 -8.00 -15.03 -7.38
C GLU A 4 -8.00 -14.75 -5.88
N MET A 5 -7.58 -13.55 -5.45
CA MET A 5 -7.66 -13.17 -4.04
C MET A 5 -9.11 -13.14 -3.54
N LEU A 6 -10.04 -12.66 -4.36
CA LEU A 6 -11.47 -12.71 -4.04
C LEU A 6 -11.95 -14.15 -3.84
N LYS A 7 -11.54 -15.09 -4.71
CA LYS A 7 -11.86 -16.52 -4.56
C LYS A 7 -11.26 -17.12 -3.28
N TRP A 8 -10.11 -16.62 -2.82
CA TRP A 8 -9.49 -17.03 -1.55
C TRP A 8 -10.12 -16.39 -0.31
N GLY A 9 -11.18 -15.58 -0.47
CA GLY A 9 -11.94 -15.00 0.64
C GLY A 9 -11.53 -13.58 1.03
N PHE A 10 -10.65 -12.93 0.26
CA PHE A 10 -10.40 -11.51 0.44
C PHE A 10 -11.62 -10.67 0.02
N GLN A 11 -11.82 -9.52 0.67
CA GLN A 11 -12.96 -8.62 0.44
C GLN A 11 -12.44 -7.21 0.12
N GLU A 12 -12.80 -6.68 -1.04
CA GLU A 12 -12.48 -5.30 -1.43
C GLU A 12 -12.96 -4.30 -0.38
N GLY A 13 -12.10 -3.35 -0.02
CA GLY A 13 -12.39 -2.32 0.97
C GLY A 13 -12.43 -2.79 2.42
N LYS A 14 -12.23 -4.09 2.71
CA LYS A 14 -12.18 -4.64 4.07
C LYS A 14 -10.89 -5.39 4.39
N THR A 15 -10.45 -6.27 3.50
CA THR A 15 -9.21 -7.05 3.66
C THR A 15 -8.33 -7.00 2.40
N LEU A 16 -8.85 -6.45 1.31
CA LEU A 16 -8.11 -6.17 0.07
C LEU A 16 -8.25 -4.69 -0.27
N PHE A 17 -7.11 -4.02 -0.37
CA PHE A 17 -7.04 -2.58 -0.55
C PHE A 17 -6.12 -2.22 -1.71
N GLY A 18 -6.53 -1.21 -2.48
CA GLY A 18 -5.72 -0.60 -3.52
C GLY A 18 -5.09 0.71 -3.05
N PHE A 19 -3.93 1.03 -3.62
CA PHE A 19 -3.32 2.35 -3.54
C PHE A 19 -2.85 2.79 -4.93
N GLY A 20 -3.53 3.79 -5.49
CA GLY A 20 -3.16 4.43 -6.74
C GLY A 20 -2.40 5.72 -6.49
N TYR A 21 -1.44 6.03 -7.35
CA TYR A 21 -0.65 7.27 -7.30
C TYR A 21 -0.33 7.76 -8.73
N ASP A 22 0.07 9.02 -8.87
CA ASP A 22 0.51 9.56 -10.16
C ASP A 22 1.91 9.03 -10.47
N PHE A 23 1.97 7.95 -11.23
CA PHE A 23 3.21 7.27 -11.63
C PHE A 23 4.10 8.11 -12.57
N ARG A 24 3.64 9.27 -13.03
CA ARG A 24 4.48 10.21 -13.80
C ARG A 24 5.40 11.04 -12.91
N GLN A 25 5.12 11.08 -11.60
CA GLN A 25 5.86 11.85 -10.62
C GLN A 25 6.99 11.02 -9.98
N SER A 26 7.88 11.70 -9.27
CA SER A 26 8.93 11.05 -8.47
C SER A 26 8.35 10.09 -7.44
N ASN A 27 8.95 8.90 -7.30
CA ASN A 27 8.63 7.94 -6.23
C ASN A 27 8.99 8.44 -4.82
N ARG A 28 9.59 9.62 -4.69
CA ARG A 28 9.88 10.31 -3.41
C ARG A 28 9.07 11.59 -3.23
N LEU A 29 8.07 11.84 -4.08
CA LEU A 29 7.21 13.01 -3.93
C LEU A 29 6.52 12.94 -2.55
N GLN A 30 6.76 13.96 -1.72
CA GLN A 30 6.30 13.98 -0.32
C GLN A 30 4.80 13.72 -0.19
N GLU A 31 3.98 14.36 -1.03
CA GLU A 31 2.53 14.16 -1.03
C GLU A 31 2.14 12.68 -1.26
N THR A 32 2.85 11.97 -2.12
CA THR A 32 2.59 10.54 -2.35
C THR A 32 3.04 9.69 -1.16
N MET A 33 4.14 10.05 -0.49
CA MET A 33 4.60 9.38 0.73
C MET A 33 3.60 9.57 1.88
N ASP A 34 3.12 10.79 2.10
CA ASP A 34 2.15 11.11 3.15
C ASP A 34 0.83 10.37 2.94
N ARG A 35 0.35 10.33 1.68
CA ARG A 35 -0.85 9.58 1.31
C ARG A 35 -0.66 8.07 1.47
N LEU A 36 0.53 7.55 1.18
CA LEU A 36 0.85 6.14 1.41
C LEU A 36 0.87 5.82 2.90
N ALA A 37 1.48 6.67 3.74
CA ALA A 37 1.47 6.52 5.20
C ALA A 37 0.03 6.45 5.74
N ALA A 38 -0.79 7.45 5.44
CA ALA A 38 -2.17 7.51 5.88
C ALA A 38 -2.99 6.30 5.39
N LYS A 39 -2.71 5.82 4.16
CA LYS A 39 -3.35 4.62 3.64
C LYS A 39 -2.94 3.38 4.44
N LEU A 40 -1.66 3.17 4.71
CA LEU A 40 -1.18 2.01 5.46
C LEU A 40 -1.73 1.99 6.90
N GLU A 41 -1.78 3.15 7.56
CA GLU A 41 -2.38 3.30 8.89
C GLU A 41 -3.86 2.91 8.88
N SER A 42 -4.66 3.49 7.97
CA SER A 42 -6.08 3.12 7.86
C SER A 42 -6.31 1.63 7.56
N VAL A 43 -5.43 1.00 6.78
CA VAL A 43 -5.51 -0.44 6.46
C VAL A 43 -5.13 -1.30 7.67
N TYR A 44 -4.14 -0.86 8.45
CA TYR A 44 -3.74 -1.52 9.69
C TYR A 44 -4.86 -1.51 10.73
N GLU A 45 -5.50 -0.35 10.93
CA GLU A 45 -6.66 -0.20 11.81
C GLU A 45 -7.84 -1.06 11.35
N ALA A 46 -8.20 -0.99 10.06
CA ALA A 46 -9.27 -1.80 9.47
C ALA A 46 -8.99 -3.32 9.58
N SER A 47 -7.72 -3.71 9.66
CA SER A 47 -7.28 -5.11 9.83
C SER A 47 -7.24 -5.54 11.31
N GLY A 48 -7.68 -4.69 12.24
CA GLY A 48 -7.69 -4.96 13.68
C GLY A 48 -6.31 -4.90 14.31
N GLY A 49 -5.44 -4.00 13.82
CA GLY A 49 -4.09 -3.84 14.33
C GLY A 49 -3.16 -5.02 14.02
N LYS A 50 -3.46 -5.77 12.95
CA LYS A 50 -2.64 -6.91 12.52
C LYS A 50 -1.65 -6.48 11.44
N LYS A 51 -0.50 -7.14 11.41
CA LYS A 51 0.50 -6.96 10.35
C LYS A 51 -0.14 -7.11 8.98
N ILE A 52 0.12 -6.14 8.10
CA ILE A 52 -0.40 -6.09 6.74
C ILE A 52 0.65 -6.59 5.74
N ASN A 53 0.20 -7.10 4.59
CA ASN A 53 1.08 -7.51 3.49
C ASN A 53 0.95 -6.51 2.33
N VAL A 54 2.10 -6.01 1.85
CA VAL A 54 2.15 -5.12 0.69
C VAL A 54 2.58 -5.91 -0.53
N ILE A 55 1.72 -5.93 -1.56
CA ILE A 55 2.03 -6.50 -2.86
C ILE A 55 2.21 -5.35 -3.84
N SER A 56 3.36 -5.28 -4.49
CA SER A 56 3.70 -4.23 -5.45
C SER A 56 4.23 -4.83 -6.74
N HIS A 57 4.20 -4.05 -7.82
CA HIS A 57 4.66 -4.47 -9.13
C HIS A 57 5.52 -3.39 -9.77
N SER A 58 6.65 -3.79 -10.38
CA SER A 58 7.58 -2.91 -11.09
C SER A 58 7.91 -1.64 -10.28
N MET A 59 7.55 -0.46 -10.78
CA MET A 59 7.84 0.82 -10.13
C MET A 59 7.15 0.99 -8.77
N GLY A 60 6.01 0.31 -8.54
CA GLY A 60 5.36 0.30 -7.23
C GLY A 60 6.27 -0.26 -6.13
N GLY A 61 7.19 -1.19 -6.47
CA GLY A 61 8.18 -1.69 -5.50
C GLY A 61 9.23 -0.64 -5.13
N LEU A 62 9.58 0.24 -6.07
CA LEU A 62 10.48 1.37 -5.79
C LEU A 62 9.81 2.42 -4.91
N LEU A 63 8.50 2.67 -5.10
CA LEU A 63 7.71 3.54 -4.24
C LEU A 63 7.73 3.03 -2.79
N VAL A 64 7.43 1.75 -2.58
CA VAL A 64 7.44 1.12 -1.25
C VAL A 64 8.85 1.15 -0.65
N LYS A 65 9.88 0.88 -1.45
CA LYS A 65 11.29 0.97 -1.00
C LYS A 65 11.67 2.39 -0.57
N CYS A 66 11.24 3.42 -1.31
CA CYS A 66 11.48 4.81 -0.93
C CYS A 66 10.79 5.15 0.39
N PHE A 67 9.54 4.73 0.54
CA PHE A 67 8.78 4.90 1.77
C PHE A 67 9.50 4.27 2.97
N MET A 68 9.84 2.98 2.90
CA MET A 68 10.55 2.30 3.99
C MET A 68 11.93 2.90 4.30
N GLY A 69 12.62 3.44 3.29
CA GLY A 69 13.92 4.09 3.48
C GLY A 69 13.84 5.47 4.15
N LEU A 70 12.65 6.08 4.19
CA LEU A 70 12.39 7.36 4.86
C LEU A 70 11.79 7.17 6.26
N HIS A 71 11.30 5.97 6.58
CA HIS A 71 10.66 5.59 7.84
C HIS A 71 11.34 4.33 8.42
N SER A 72 12.61 4.49 8.82
CA SER A 72 13.50 3.38 9.24
C SER A 72 13.52 3.11 10.75
N ASP A 73 12.76 3.90 11.51
CA ASP A 73 12.61 3.89 12.96
C ASP A 73 11.81 2.69 13.51
#